data_AF-A0A2G6UMP1-F1
#
_entry.id   AF-A0A2G6UMP1-F1
#
_cell.length_a   1.000
_cell.length_b   1.000
_cell.length_c   1.000
_cell.angle_alpha   90.00
_cell.angle_beta   90.00
_cell.angle_gamma   90.00
#
_symmetry.space_group_name_H-M   'P 1'
#
loop_
_entity.id
_entity.type
_entity.pdbx_description
1 polymer ?
#
loop_
_entity_poly.entity_id
_entity_poly.type
_entity_poly.pdbx_seq_one_letter_code
_entity_poly.pdbx_strand_id
1 'polypeptide(L)'
;MTNYQFIIQKMKNLVSSFILFCFIPVCGQKSVHDSLKVYYQDSLMINKNFKDGTVPNKLTVKVINPCNAEKERFDGAVTIINATVKNKNYSDSILYNYPYAQSGLINLKTNNISNYDINKRHAVLIPFTYCGNWDNDTKVSYIIFYNHKKYLYHIKYYCGENNTCKINDNLNIKLKDLPTKLKLKVIKDLETKYNTSNDFQ
;
A
#
# COMPACT_ATOMS: atom_id res chain seq x y z
N MET A 1 -46.86 -49.05 -1.52
CA MET A 1 -47.65 -48.87 -2.76
C MET A 1 -48.44 -47.58 -2.63
N THR A 2 -48.12 -46.63 -3.51
CA THR A 2 -48.96 -45.58 -4.10
C THR A 2 -49.94 -44.81 -3.21
N ASN A 3 -49.69 -43.52 -3.02
CA ASN A 3 -50.65 -42.47 -3.37
C ASN A 3 -49.99 -41.09 -3.29
N TYR A 4 -49.83 -40.43 -4.45
CA TYR A 4 -49.76 -38.99 -4.50
C TYR A 4 -50.73 -38.50 -5.56
N GLN A 5 -51.77 -37.82 -5.09
CA GLN A 5 -52.68 -37.03 -5.89
C GLN A 5 -52.02 -35.71 -6.31
N PHE A 6 -52.37 -35.30 -7.53
CA PHE A 6 -52.04 -34.05 -8.18
C PHE A 6 -52.46 -32.81 -7.37
N ILE A 7 -51.58 -31.80 -7.33
CA ILE A 7 -51.99 -30.40 -7.20
C ILE A 7 -51.59 -29.69 -8.49
N ILE A 8 -52.59 -29.25 -9.24
CA ILE A 8 -52.44 -28.33 -10.37
C ILE A 8 -52.54 -26.91 -9.82
N GLN A 9 -51.54 -26.06 -10.09
CA GLN A 9 -51.78 -24.62 -10.12
C GLN A 9 -50.98 -23.91 -11.21
N LYS A 10 -51.66 -23.77 -12.37
CA LYS A 10 -51.80 -22.57 -13.21
C LYS A 10 -50.52 -21.80 -13.56
N MET A 11 -50.01 -22.06 -14.78
CA MET A 11 -49.19 -21.11 -15.52
C MET A 11 -49.98 -19.83 -15.82
N LYS A 12 -49.38 -18.67 -15.56
CA LYS A 12 -49.71 -17.41 -16.24
C LYS A 12 -48.42 -16.75 -16.73
N ASN A 13 -48.26 -16.89 -18.05
CA ASN A 13 -47.61 -16.02 -19.03
C ASN A 13 -46.40 -15.18 -18.62
N LEU A 14 -45.30 -15.47 -19.32
CA LEU A 14 -44.25 -14.56 -19.73
C LEU A 14 -44.78 -13.14 -20.03
N VAL A 15 -44.19 -12.15 -19.38
CA VAL A 15 -43.83 -10.89 -20.05
C VAL A 15 -42.38 -10.61 -19.70
N SER A 16 -41.54 -10.76 -20.71
CA SER A 16 -40.14 -10.39 -20.72
C SER A 16 -40.00 -8.90 -20.42
N SER A 17 -39.37 -8.56 -19.31
CA SER A 17 -38.77 -7.25 -19.09
C SER A 17 -37.39 -7.48 -18.48
N PHE A 18 -36.43 -7.77 -19.35
CA PHE A 18 -35.01 -7.78 -19.03
C PHE A 18 -34.60 -6.35 -18.72
N ILE A 19 -34.60 -5.97 -17.43
CA ILE A 19 -33.89 -4.78 -16.99
C ILE A 19 -32.41 -5.11 -17.12
N LEU A 20 -31.83 -4.60 -18.20
CA LEU A 20 -30.41 -4.63 -18.49
C LEU A 20 -29.70 -3.77 -17.43
N PHE A 21 -29.35 -4.37 -16.29
CA PHE A 21 -28.32 -3.79 -15.42
C PHE A 21 -27.01 -3.88 -16.20
N CYS A 22 -26.66 -2.80 -16.90
CA CYS A 22 -25.29 -2.53 -17.30
C CYS A 22 -24.47 -2.45 -16.01
N PHE A 23 -23.92 -3.58 -15.58
CA PHE A 23 -22.74 -3.62 -14.76
C PHE A 23 -21.65 -2.92 -15.56
N ILE A 24 -21.50 -1.61 -15.37
CA ILE A 24 -20.28 -0.93 -15.75
C ILE A 24 -19.21 -1.63 -14.92
N PRO A 25 -18.29 -2.42 -15.50
CA PRO A 25 -17.20 -2.95 -14.72
C PRO A 25 -16.45 -1.72 -14.25
N VAL A 26 -16.46 -1.49 -12.93
CA VAL A 26 -15.47 -0.62 -12.31
C VAL A 26 -14.14 -1.16 -12.81
N CYS A 27 -13.46 -0.40 -13.67
CA CYS A 27 -12.09 -0.65 -14.10
C CYS A 27 -11.19 -0.55 -12.87
N GLY A 28 -11.29 -1.56 -12.01
CA GLY A 28 -10.41 -1.83 -10.89
C GLY A 28 -9.21 -2.58 -11.44
N GLN A 29 -8.03 -2.09 -11.04
CA GLN A 29 -6.69 -2.63 -11.32
C GLN A 29 -6.67 -4.08 -11.83
N LYS A 30 -6.09 -4.27 -13.02
CA LYS A 30 -5.73 -5.58 -13.55
C LYS A 30 -5.00 -6.37 -12.45
N SER A 31 -5.54 -7.52 -12.06
CA SER A 31 -4.83 -8.47 -11.23
C SER A 31 -3.50 -8.80 -11.90
N VAL A 32 -2.40 -8.71 -11.15
CA VAL A 32 -1.06 -9.03 -11.63
C VAL A 32 -1.09 -10.43 -12.24
N HIS A 33 -0.83 -10.51 -13.54
CA HIS A 33 -0.94 -11.75 -14.34
C HIS A 33 0.01 -12.82 -13.77
N ASP A 34 -0.45 -14.07 -13.68
CA ASP A 34 0.28 -15.21 -13.10
C ASP A 34 1.65 -15.47 -13.76
N SER A 35 1.89 -14.93 -14.96
CA SER A 35 3.17 -14.94 -15.66
C SER A 35 4.31 -14.24 -14.93
N LEU A 36 4.01 -13.41 -13.92
CA LEU A 36 5.04 -12.69 -13.16
C LEU A 36 5.58 -13.48 -11.95
N LYS A 37 4.99 -14.64 -11.63
CA LYS A 37 5.44 -15.48 -10.49
C LYS A 37 6.89 -15.94 -10.60
N VAL A 38 7.39 -16.16 -11.81
CA VAL A 38 8.79 -16.56 -12.09
C VAL A 38 9.79 -15.47 -11.67
N TYR A 39 9.36 -14.20 -11.64
CA TYR A 39 10.21 -13.07 -11.28
C TYR A 39 10.18 -12.75 -9.79
N TYR A 40 9.39 -13.44 -8.96
CA TYR A 40 9.41 -13.29 -7.49
C TYR A 40 10.61 -14.05 -6.89
N GLN A 41 11.82 -13.62 -7.23
CA GLN A 41 13.05 -14.30 -6.82
C GLN A 41 13.41 -14.00 -5.36
N ASP A 42 13.18 -12.76 -4.91
CA ASP A 42 13.44 -12.36 -3.53
C ASP A 42 12.18 -11.71 -2.93
N SER A 43 11.94 -11.95 -1.63
CA SER A 43 10.87 -11.25 -0.92
C SER A 43 11.26 -10.92 0.52
N LEU A 44 10.91 -9.72 0.96
CA LEU A 44 11.00 -9.28 2.34
C LEU A 44 9.62 -9.34 2.95
N MET A 45 9.48 -10.00 4.10
CA MET A 45 8.23 -10.04 4.85
C MET A 45 8.45 -9.59 6.28
N ILE A 46 7.68 -8.59 6.69
CA ILE A 46 7.71 -8.00 8.03
C ILE A 46 6.36 -8.25 8.68
N ASN A 47 6.38 -8.73 9.93
CA ASN A 47 5.20 -8.86 10.76
C ASN A 47 5.39 -8.05 12.05
N LYS A 48 4.45 -7.18 12.38
CA LYS A 48 4.42 -6.45 13.66
C LYS A 48 3.04 -6.59 14.29
N ASN A 49 3.00 -6.89 15.59
CA ASN A 49 1.77 -6.88 16.36
C ASN A 49 1.65 -5.57 17.13
N PHE A 50 0.44 -5.04 17.24
CA PHE A 50 0.14 -3.88 18.07
C PHE A 50 -1.28 -3.99 18.61
N LYS A 51 -1.65 -3.20 19.61
CA LYS A 51 -3.00 -3.17 20.15
C LYS A 51 -3.63 -1.83 19.80
N ASP A 52 -4.94 -1.80 19.57
CA ASP A 52 -5.73 -0.57 19.52
C ASP A 52 -6.76 -0.65 20.65
N GLY A 53 -6.44 0.02 21.77
CA GLY A 53 -7.06 -0.27 23.06
C GLY A 53 -6.80 -1.73 23.47
N THR A 54 -7.88 -2.52 23.60
CA THR A 54 -7.79 -3.95 23.96
C THR A 54 -7.74 -4.88 22.74
N VAL A 55 -7.95 -4.34 21.53
CA VAL A 55 -8.05 -5.16 20.31
C VAL A 55 -6.65 -5.42 19.74
N PRO A 56 -6.21 -6.69 19.64
CA PRO A 56 -4.94 -7.00 18.99
C PRO A 56 -5.06 -6.86 17.47
N ASN A 57 -4.10 -6.18 16.86
CA ASN A 57 -3.95 -6.00 15.43
C ASN A 57 -2.59 -6.57 14.99
N LYS A 58 -2.57 -7.09 13.76
CA LYS A 58 -1.36 -7.56 13.09
C LYS A 58 -1.14 -6.74 11.82
N LEU A 59 0.03 -6.13 11.74
CA LEU A 59 0.59 -5.59 10.51
C LEU A 59 1.42 -6.67 9.82
N THR A 60 1.17 -6.88 8.54
CA THR A 60 2.02 -7.65 7.63
C THR A 60 2.41 -6.76 6.46
N VAL A 61 3.70 -6.60 6.22
CA VAL A 61 4.23 -5.91 5.02
C VAL A 61 5.06 -6.90 4.24
N LYS A 62 4.74 -7.06 2.96
CA LYS A 62 5.48 -7.91 2.03
C LYS A 62 5.99 -7.06 0.89
N VAL A 63 7.30 -7.07 0.67
CA VAL A 63 7.93 -6.48 -0.51
C VAL A 63 8.44 -7.62 -1.38
N ILE A 64 8.06 -7.59 -2.63
CA ILE A 64 8.57 -8.47 -3.68
C ILE A 64 9.69 -7.75 -4.41
N ASN A 65 10.79 -8.47 -4.66
CA ASN A 65 12.01 -7.93 -5.26
C ASN A 65 12.39 -6.58 -4.62
N PRO A 66 12.64 -6.57 -3.30
CA PRO A 66 13.13 -5.38 -2.63
C PRO A 66 14.55 -5.06 -3.11
N CYS A 67 15.01 -3.84 -2.84
CA CYS A 67 16.42 -3.50 -2.91
C CYS A 67 17.25 -4.48 -2.07
N ASN A 68 18.36 -4.96 -2.64
CA ASN A 68 19.33 -5.77 -1.93
C ASN A 68 20.74 -5.25 -2.21
N ALA A 69 21.33 -4.58 -1.23
CA ALA A 69 22.68 -4.03 -1.31
C ALA A 69 23.76 -5.13 -1.41
N GLU A 70 23.51 -6.34 -0.88
CA GLU A 70 24.48 -7.45 -0.93
C GLU A 70 24.57 -8.09 -2.31
N LYS A 71 23.52 -7.98 -3.13
CA LYS A 71 23.46 -8.58 -4.47
C LYS A 71 23.67 -7.56 -5.61
N GLU A 72 23.98 -6.30 -5.28
CA GLU A 72 24.07 -5.16 -6.23
C GLU A 72 22.89 -5.08 -7.23
N ARG A 73 21.72 -5.59 -6.83
CA ARG A 73 20.56 -5.67 -7.71
C ARG A 73 19.66 -4.47 -7.48
N PHE A 74 19.58 -3.61 -8.49
CA PHE A 74 18.75 -2.42 -8.50
C PHE A 74 17.69 -2.43 -9.61
N ASP A 75 17.53 -3.56 -10.31
CA ASP A 75 16.56 -3.78 -11.37
C ASP A 75 15.81 -5.12 -11.22
N GLY A 76 14.59 -5.15 -11.74
CA GLY A 76 13.73 -6.31 -11.72
C GLY A 76 12.57 -6.19 -12.70
N ALA A 77 11.95 -7.31 -13.05
CA ALA A 77 10.75 -7.29 -13.90
C ALA A 77 9.54 -6.67 -13.18
N VAL A 78 9.53 -6.74 -11.85
CA VAL A 78 8.46 -6.26 -10.99
C VAL A 78 9.00 -5.98 -9.60
N THR A 79 8.48 -4.96 -8.91
CA THR A 79 8.68 -4.76 -7.47
C THR A 79 7.39 -4.22 -6.87
N ILE A 80 6.92 -4.89 -5.83
CA ILE A 80 5.58 -4.68 -5.26
C ILE A 80 5.71 -4.59 -3.76
N ILE A 81 5.04 -3.61 -3.15
CA ILE A 81 4.80 -3.59 -1.70
C ILE A 81 3.31 -3.84 -1.43
N ASN A 82 3.02 -4.82 -0.60
CA ASN A 82 1.70 -5.07 -0.04
C ASN A 82 1.78 -4.89 1.48
N ALA A 83 0.99 -3.97 2.01
CA ALA A 83 0.85 -3.79 3.45
C ALA A 83 -0.59 -4.10 3.86
N THR A 84 -0.75 -4.87 4.93
CA THR A 84 -2.05 -5.29 5.45
C THR A 84 -2.09 -5.11 6.96
N VAL A 85 -3.10 -4.41 7.46
CA VAL A 85 -3.45 -4.37 8.89
C VAL A 85 -4.72 -5.19 9.07
N LYS A 86 -4.66 -6.21 9.92
CA LYS A 86 -5.77 -7.13 10.17
C LYS A 86 -5.98 -7.38 11.65
N ASN A 87 -7.23 -7.50 12.04
CA ASN A 87 -7.63 -8.13 13.30
C ASN A 87 -8.84 -9.05 13.07
N LYS A 88 -9.54 -9.44 14.15
CA LYS A 88 -10.73 -10.29 14.07
C LYS A 88 -11.95 -9.64 13.40
N ASN A 89 -12.01 -8.32 13.36
CA ASN A 89 -13.17 -7.55 12.88
C ASN A 89 -12.95 -6.93 11.49
N TYR A 90 -11.70 -6.65 11.09
CA TYR A 90 -11.41 -6.00 9.82
C TYR A 90 -10.05 -6.39 9.23
N SER A 91 -9.88 -6.11 7.94
CA SER A 91 -8.65 -6.29 7.19
C SER A 91 -8.50 -5.18 6.14
N ASP A 92 -7.57 -4.26 6.38
CA ASP A 92 -7.24 -3.17 5.46
C ASP A 92 -5.93 -3.46 4.74
N SER A 93 -5.91 -3.31 3.41
CA SER A 93 -4.69 -3.50 2.62
C SER A 93 -4.47 -2.42 1.56
N ILE A 94 -3.19 -2.14 1.31
CA ILE A 94 -2.69 -1.38 0.16
C ILE A 94 -1.70 -2.26 -0.59
N LEU A 95 -1.94 -2.40 -1.89
CA LEU A 95 -1.01 -3.00 -2.85
C LEU A 95 -0.49 -1.88 -3.76
N TYR A 96 0.82 -1.71 -3.81
CA TYR A 96 1.48 -0.78 -4.72
C TYR A 96 2.49 -1.53 -5.59
N ASN A 97 2.29 -1.44 -6.91
CA ASN A 97 3.23 -1.93 -7.92
C ASN A 97 4.05 -0.74 -8.43
N TYR A 98 5.36 -0.76 -8.20
CA TYR A 98 6.23 0.33 -8.64
C TYR A 98 6.38 0.28 -10.17
N PRO A 99 6.06 1.36 -10.89
CA PRO A 99 6.03 1.35 -12.34
C PRO A 99 7.42 1.25 -13.01
N TYR A 100 8.49 1.55 -12.27
CA TYR A 100 9.85 1.64 -12.83
C TYR A 100 10.77 0.54 -12.29
N ALA A 101 10.23 -0.68 -12.12
CA ALA A 101 10.98 -1.82 -11.58
C ALA A 101 12.29 -2.14 -12.33
N GLN A 102 12.37 -1.77 -13.62
CA GLN A 102 13.57 -1.97 -14.45
C GLN A 102 14.71 -0.99 -14.16
N SER A 103 14.44 0.09 -13.44
CA SER A 103 15.43 1.15 -13.16
C SER A 103 15.53 1.52 -11.68
N GLY A 104 14.69 0.91 -10.85
CA GLY A 104 14.79 0.97 -9.40
C GLY A 104 13.88 -0.03 -8.71
N LEU A 105 14.19 -0.33 -7.45
CA LEU A 105 13.42 -1.25 -6.60
C LEU A 105 12.93 -0.56 -5.33
N ILE A 106 11.96 -1.16 -4.65
CA ILE A 106 11.47 -0.67 -3.36
C ILE A 106 12.47 -1.02 -2.25
N ASN A 107 12.91 -0.01 -1.50
CA ASN A 107 13.71 -0.17 -0.29
C ASN A 107 12.83 0.03 0.95
N LEU A 108 12.68 -1.01 1.77
CA LEU A 108 11.90 -0.95 2.99
C LEU A 108 12.77 -1.27 4.21
N LYS A 109 12.95 -0.28 5.08
CA LYS A 109 13.68 -0.41 6.34
C LYS A 109 12.72 -0.72 7.49
N THR A 110 12.78 -1.93 8.05
CA THR A 110 11.86 -2.43 9.10
C THR A 110 11.82 -1.56 10.37
N ASN A 111 12.95 -0.96 10.73
CA ASN A 111 13.09 -0.06 11.87
C ASN A 111 12.36 1.28 11.66
N ASN A 112 12.12 1.69 10.41
CA ASN A 112 11.42 2.94 10.11
C ASN A 112 9.89 2.80 10.18
N ILE A 113 9.36 1.57 10.17
CA ILE A 113 7.94 1.30 10.36
C ILE A 113 7.58 1.62 11.81
N SER A 114 6.70 2.60 11.99
CA SER A 114 6.31 3.11 13.31
C SER A 114 4.81 3.06 13.52
N ASN A 115 4.43 2.90 14.79
CA ASN A 115 3.05 3.04 15.25
C ASN A 115 2.96 4.32 16.08
N TYR A 116 1.90 5.09 15.89
CA TYR A 116 1.73 6.37 16.57
C TYR A 116 0.30 6.57 17.05
N ASP A 117 0.14 7.03 18.29
CA ASP A 117 -1.16 7.08 18.94
C ASP A 117 -1.79 8.46 18.74
N ILE A 118 -2.96 8.49 18.12
CA ILE A 118 -3.72 9.71 17.87
C ILE A 118 -5.13 9.51 18.35
N ASN A 119 -5.50 10.25 19.40
CA ASN A 119 -6.84 10.23 19.99
C ASN A 119 -7.29 8.80 20.35
N LYS A 120 -6.42 8.05 21.05
CA LYS A 120 -6.64 6.65 21.47
C LYS A 120 -6.79 5.64 20.32
N ARG A 121 -6.38 6.01 19.10
CA ARG A 121 -6.30 5.12 17.94
C ARG A 121 -4.88 5.06 17.43
N HIS A 122 -4.43 3.87 17.05
CA HIS A 122 -3.10 3.69 16.49
C HIS A 122 -3.11 3.99 14.99
N ALA A 123 -2.18 4.84 14.55
CA ALA A 123 -1.79 5.00 13.16
C ALA A 123 -0.55 4.14 12.88
N VAL A 124 -0.56 3.41 11.78
CA VAL A 124 0.61 2.67 11.29
C VAL A 124 1.22 3.45 10.14
N LEU A 125 2.49 3.82 10.27
CA LEU A 125 3.28 4.56 9.28
C LEU A 125 4.35 3.63 8.70
N ILE A 126 4.29 3.40 7.39
CA ILE A 126 5.18 2.49 6.66
C ILE A 126 5.91 3.33 5.59
N PRO A 127 6.99 4.04 5.96
CA PRO A 127 7.84 4.70 4.99
C PRO A 127 8.66 3.67 4.21
N PHE A 128 8.84 3.92 2.92
CA PHE A 128 9.75 3.20 2.05
C PHE A 128 10.38 4.16 1.04
N THR A 129 11.57 3.83 0.59
CA THR A 129 12.34 4.60 -0.41
C THR A 129 12.58 3.73 -1.64
N TYR A 130 13.42 4.21 -2.55
CA TYR A 130 13.74 3.52 -3.79
C TYR A 130 15.26 3.49 -3.96
N CYS A 131 15.81 2.34 -4.33
CA CYS A 131 17.18 2.25 -4.83
C CYS A 131 17.17 2.21 -6.37
N GLY A 132 18.31 2.54 -6.97
CA GLY A 132 18.55 2.40 -8.41
C GLY A 132 18.98 3.69 -9.08
N ASN A 133 19.28 3.56 -10.37
CA ASN A 133 19.91 4.61 -11.17
C ASN A 133 18.90 5.56 -11.82
N TRP A 134 17.60 5.38 -11.54
CA TRP A 134 16.59 6.30 -12.03
C TRP A 134 16.61 7.59 -11.23
N ASP A 135 16.85 8.70 -11.92
CA ASP A 135 16.67 10.03 -11.35
C ASP A 135 15.17 10.33 -11.20
N ASN A 136 14.57 9.78 -10.14
CA ASN A 136 13.20 10.09 -9.76
C ASN A 136 13.25 11.17 -8.69
N ASP A 137 12.52 12.27 -8.89
CA ASP A 137 12.26 13.22 -7.80
C ASP A 137 11.61 12.53 -6.59
N THR A 138 10.80 11.49 -6.83
CA THR A 138 10.13 10.73 -5.76
C THR A 138 11.15 9.86 -5.03
N LYS A 139 11.61 10.34 -3.87
CA LYS A 139 12.59 9.62 -3.05
C LYS A 139 11.96 8.84 -1.90
N VAL A 140 10.80 9.28 -1.38
CA VAL A 140 10.13 8.64 -0.24
C VAL A 140 8.67 8.39 -0.55
N SER A 141 8.12 7.31 -0.04
CA SER A 141 6.70 7.02 -0.08
C SER A 141 6.22 6.48 1.26
N TYR A 142 4.97 6.77 1.57
CA TYR A 142 4.33 6.40 2.83
C TYR A 142 3.06 5.64 2.55
N ILE A 143 2.97 4.41 3.08
CA ILE A 143 1.69 3.77 3.33
C ILE A 143 1.27 4.09 4.77
N ILE A 144 0.03 4.55 4.93
CA ILE A 144 -0.54 4.90 6.24
C ILE A 144 -1.87 4.20 6.43
N PHE A 145 -2.02 3.51 7.55
CA PHE A 145 -3.30 3.01 8.03
C PHE A 145 -3.71 3.79 9.27
N TYR A 146 -4.89 4.40 9.23
CA TYR A 146 -5.45 5.08 10.40
C TYR A 146 -6.98 5.07 10.33
N ASN A 147 -7.62 4.56 11.39
CA ASN A 147 -9.09 4.56 11.50
C ASN A 147 -9.80 3.99 10.26
N HIS A 148 -9.37 2.82 9.80
CA HIS A 148 -9.87 2.15 8.58
C HIS A 148 -9.72 2.96 7.28
N LYS A 149 -8.97 4.05 7.32
CA LYS A 149 -8.56 4.79 6.13
C LYS A 149 -7.14 4.38 5.76
N LYS A 150 -6.93 4.37 4.45
CA LYS A 150 -5.72 3.88 3.79
C LYS A 150 -5.19 5.00 2.94
N TYR A 151 -3.92 5.35 3.14
CA TYR A 151 -3.28 6.42 2.41
C TYR A 151 -1.98 5.92 1.80
N LEU A 152 -1.73 6.32 0.55
CA LEU A 152 -0.46 6.12 -0.13
C LEU A 152 -0.01 7.48 -0.65
N TYR A 153 1.14 7.95 -0.17
CA TYR A 153 1.73 9.21 -0.60
C TYR A 153 3.11 8.97 -1.18
N HIS A 154 3.40 9.69 -2.25
CA HIS A 154 4.70 9.73 -2.92
C HIS A 154 5.26 11.14 -2.77
N ILE A 155 6.39 11.29 -2.09
CA ILE A 155 6.98 12.57 -1.71
C ILE A 155 8.25 12.79 -2.51
N LYS A 156 8.30 13.96 -3.15
CA LYS A 156 9.44 14.40 -3.92
C LYS A 156 10.50 15.07 -3.04
N TYR A 157 11.76 14.76 -3.29
CA TYR A 157 12.91 15.44 -2.71
C TYR A 157 13.86 15.86 -3.83
N TYR A 158 14.46 17.04 -3.65
CA TYR A 158 15.61 17.50 -4.42
C TYR A 158 16.86 17.32 -3.57
N CYS A 159 17.88 16.66 -4.11
CA CYS A 159 19.18 16.47 -3.46
C CYS A 159 20.23 17.26 -4.24
N GLY A 160 20.88 18.23 -3.58
CA GLY A 160 21.94 19.04 -4.17
C GLY A 160 23.30 18.33 -4.15
N GLU A 161 24.27 18.94 -4.82
CA GLU A 161 25.65 18.44 -4.95
C GLU A 161 26.38 18.29 -3.60
N ASN A 162 25.98 19.05 -2.59
CA ASN A 162 26.51 18.96 -1.23
C ASN A 162 25.90 17.81 -0.40
N ASN A 163 25.25 16.83 -1.04
CA ASN A 163 24.52 15.73 -0.43
C ASN A 163 23.35 16.16 0.48
N THR A 164 22.94 17.43 0.47
CA THR A 164 21.77 17.88 1.24
C THR A 164 20.50 17.72 0.42
N CYS A 165 19.47 17.19 1.06
CA CYS A 165 18.18 16.93 0.44
C CYS A 165 17.08 17.75 1.09
N LYS A 166 16.16 18.24 0.26
CA LYS A 166 15.03 19.05 0.68
C LYS A 166 13.76 18.57 -0.01
N ILE A 167 12.65 18.71 0.70
CA ILE A 167 11.33 18.36 0.17
C ILE A 167 10.99 19.28 -1.01
N ASN A 168 10.61 18.69 -2.13
CA ASN A 168 10.19 19.37 -3.36
C ASN A 168 8.69 19.14 -3.65
N ASP A 169 7.89 19.15 -2.58
CA ASP A 169 6.43 18.97 -2.62
C ASP A 169 5.79 19.96 -1.66
N ASN A 170 4.62 20.52 -2.02
CA ASN A 170 3.79 21.24 -1.05
C ASN A 170 3.09 20.21 -0.15
N LEU A 171 3.72 19.86 0.97
CA LEU A 171 3.20 18.86 1.91
C LEU A 171 1.81 19.22 2.45
N ASN A 172 1.49 20.52 2.54
CA ASN A 172 0.20 20.95 3.04
C ASN A 172 -0.95 20.54 2.13
N ILE A 173 -0.71 20.60 0.81
CA ILE A 173 -1.66 20.17 -0.22
C ILE A 173 -1.58 18.65 -0.41
N LYS A 174 -0.38 18.09 -0.49
CA LYS A 174 -0.14 16.66 -0.76
C LYS A 174 -0.77 15.77 0.32
N LEU A 175 -0.71 16.20 1.58
CA LEU A 175 -1.21 15.47 2.74
C LEU A 175 -2.56 16.00 3.26
N LYS A 176 -3.34 16.71 2.44
CA LYS A 176 -4.58 17.38 2.87
C LYS A 176 -5.64 16.45 3.47
N ASP A 177 -5.65 15.18 3.04
CA ASP A 177 -6.64 14.20 3.48
C ASP A 177 -6.26 13.49 4.81
N LEU A 178 -5.05 13.77 5.32
CA LEU A 178 -4.63 13.30 6.63
C LEU A 178 -5.24 14.17 7.74
N PRO A 179 -5.73 13.55 8.83
CA PRO A 179 -6.09 14.28 10.05
C PRO A 179 -4.93 15.15 10.54
N THR A 180 -5.22 16.36 11.04
CA THR A 180 -4.21 17.38 11.39
C THR A 180 -3.06 16.85 12.23
N LYS A 181 -3.34 16.09 13.30
CA LYS A 181 -2.30 15.52 14.17
C LYS A 181 -1.41 14.50 13.43
N LEU A 182 -2.01 13.68 12.56
CA LEU A 182 -1.29 12.68 11.76
C LEU A 182 -0.44 13.36 10.69
N LYS A 183 -1.01 14.37 10.02
CA LYS A 183 -0.31 15.21 9.05
C LYS A 183 0.94 15.85 9.66
N LEU A 184 0.81 16.50 10.82
CA LEU A 184 1.94 17.12 11.52
C LEU A 184 3.04 16.12 11.85
N LYS A 185 2.67 14.91 12.30
CA LYS A 185 3.63 13.84 12.58
C LYS A 185 4.37 13.39 11.31
N VAL A 186 3.66 13.18 10.20
CA VAL A 186 4.25 12.77 8.92
C VAL A 186 5.17 13.85 8.37
N ILE A 187 4.76 15.13 8.43
CA ILE A 187 5.59 16.27 8.02
C ILE A 187 6.90 16.30 8.83
N LYS A 188 6.79 16.24 10.15
CA LYS A 188 7.97 16.22 11.03
C LYS A 188 8.92 15.07 10.71
N ASP A 189 8.38 13.87 10.47
CA ASP A 189 9.20 12.72 10.11
C ASP A 189 9.91 12.93 8.76
N LEU A 190 9.21 13.46 7.76
CA LEU A 190 9.78 13.78 6.44
C LEU A 190 10.91 14.82 6.53
N GLU A 191 10.74 15.86 7.35
CA GLU A 191 11.69 16.95 7.51
C GLU A 191 12.92 16.58 8.37
N THR A 192 12.84 15.49 9.15
CA THR A 192 13.90 15.13 10.11
C THR A 192 14.69 13.89 9.72
N LYS A 193 14.10 12.97 8.95
CA LYS A 193 14.71 11.67 8.63
C LYS A 193 15.42 11.64 7.28
N TYR A 194 15.16 12.60 6.39
CA TYR A 194 15.54 12.53 4.98
C TYR A 194 16.23 13.81 4.54
N ASN A 195 17.39 14.06 5.14
CA ASN A 195 18.13 15.31 4.96
C ASN A 195 19.38 15.13 4.10
N THR A 196 19.76 13.88 3.84
CA THR A 196 20.93 13.52 3.05
C THR A 196 20.62 12.47 2.00
N SER A 197 21.40 12.44 0.91
CA SER A 197 21.23 11.45 -0.17
C SER A 197 21.29 10.01 0.33
N ASN A 198 22.08 9.76 1.38
CA ASN A 198 22.26 8.43 1.98
C ASN A 198 21.03 7.95 2.75
N ASP A 199 20.13 8.86 3.19
CA ASP A 199 18.92 8.47 3.90
C ASP A 199 17.95 7.66 3.02
N PHE A 200 18.08 7.80 1.70
CA PHE A 200 17.25 7.10 0.71
C PHE A 200 17.81 5.75 0.26
N GLN A 201 19.10 5.50 0.49
CA GLN A 201 19.81 4.27 0.11
C GLN A 201 19.51 3.10 1.05
#